data_AF-A8W597-F1
#
_entry.id   AF-A8W597-F1
#
_cell.length_a   1.000
_cell.length_b   1.000
_cell.length_c   1.000
_cell.angle_alpha   90.00
_cell.angle_beta   90.00
_cell.angle_gamma   90.00
#
_symmetry.space_group_name_H-M   'P 1'
#
loop_
_entity.id
_entity.type
_entity.pdbx_description
1 polymer ?
#
loop_
_entity_poly.entity_id
_entity_poly.type
_entity_poly.pdbx_seq_one_letter_code
_entity_poly.pdbx_strand_id
1 'polypeptide(L)'
;SVHPTTLLAFPGAPTSGYGLSFPPMNQGGWWLLAGLFLTASLFLWWWRTYRRARELGMGTHVAWAFAAAIWLYLVLGLFRPVLMGSWGEAVPFGIFPHLDWTAAFSLRYGNLFYNPFHALSIVFLYGSALLFAMHGATILAVTRFGGEREIEQITDRGTASERAAL
;
A
#
# COMPACT_ATOMS: atom_id res chain seq x y z
N SER A 1 -13.20 -13.63 33.04
CA SER A 1 -13.10 -12.18 32.76
C SER A 1 -12.75 -12.02 31.30
N VAL A 2 -13.71 -11.58 30.47
CA VAL A 2 -13.48 -11.31 29.05
C VAL A 2 -12.76 -9.96 28.96
N HIS A 3 -11.52 -9.94 28.48
CA HIS A 3 -10.79 -8.69 28.28
C HIS A 3 -11.54 -7.79 27.27
N PRO A 4 -11.56 -6.46 27.47
CA PRO A 4 -12.30 -5.53 26.61
C PRO A 4 -11.70 -5.38 25.18
N THR A 5 -10.62 -6.09 24.84
CA THR A 5 -10.00 -6.10 23.51
C THR A 5 -10.71 -6.99 22.47
N THR A 6 -11.72 -7.76 22.89
CA THR A 6 -12.37 -8.76 22.01
C THR A 6 -13.45 -8.20 21.06
N LEU A 7 -13.84 -6.92 21.18
CA LEU A 7 -14.96 -6.34 20.41
C LEU A 7 -14.57 -5.64 19.10
N LEU A 8 -13.27 -5.46 18.81
CA LEU A 8 -12.77 -4.78 17.60
C LEU A 8 -11.80 -5.62 16.77
N ALA A 9 -11.65 -6.92 17.09
CA ALA A 9 -10.67 -7.79 16.45
C ALA A 9 -11.34 -8.78 15.50
N PHE A 10 -10.95 -8.75 14.22
CA PHE A 10 -11.04 -9.92 13.35
C PHE A 10 -10.19 -11.04 13.99
N PRO A 11 -10.53 -12.34 13.85
CA PRO A 11 -9.67 -13.42 14.32
C PRO A 11 -8.24 -13.20 13.80
N GLY A 12 -7.28 -13.10 14.74
CA GLY A 12 -5.89 -12.77 14.44
C GLY A 12 -5.23 -13.78 13.51
N ALA A 13 -4.03 -13.43 13.01
CA ALA A 13 -3.22 -14.34 12.21
C ALA A 13 -2.98 -15.67 12.97
N PRO A 14 -2.85 -16.82 12.27
CA PRO A 14 -2.64 -18.11 12.90
C PRO A 14 -1.46 -18.11 13.88
N THR A 15 -1.57 -18.87 14.97
CA THR A 15 -0.42 -19.10 15.85
C THR A 15 0.68 -19.87 15.11
N SER A 16 1.94 -19.66 15.49
CA SER A 16 3.10 -20.26 14.80
C SER A 16 3.13 -21.79 14.82
N GLY A 17 2.35 -22.44 15.69
CA GLY A 17 2.27 -23.90 15.80
C GLY A 17 1.75 -24.61 14.55
N TYR A 18 1.08 -23.90 13.64
CA TYR A 18 0.55 -24.48 12.40
C TYR A 18 1.49 -24.34 11.18
N GLY A 19 2.60 -23.60 11.30
CA GLY A 19 3.50 -23.33 10.17
C GLY A 19 2.76 -22.75 8.97
N LEU A 20 2.90 -23.39 7.80
CA LEU A 20 2.17 -23.06 6.57
C LEU A 20 0.93 -23.93 6.33
N SER A 21 0.56 -24.81 7.26
CA SER A 21 -0.66 -25.61 7.12
C SER A 21 -1.92 -24.75 7.26
N PHE A 22 -3.04 -25.25 6.74
CA PHE A 22 -4.35 -24.62 6.93
C PHE A 22 -4.85 -24.93 8.36
N PRO A 23 -4.94 -23.94 9.26
CA PRO A 23 -5.35 -24.15 10.64
C PRO A 23 -6.87 -24.27 10.77
N PRO A 24 -7.39 -24.80 11.89
CA PRO A 24 -8.81 -24.77 12.20
C PRO A 24 -9.40 -23.35 12.12
N MET A 25 -10.70 -23.26 11.78
CA MET A 25 -11.36 -21.97 11.55
C MET A 25 -11.27 -21.01 12.75
N ASN A 26 -11.41 -21.53 13.97
CA ASN A 26 -11.30 -20.77 15.22
C ASN A 26 -9.85 -20.48 15.66
N GLN A 27 -8.84 -20.91 14.89
CA GLN A 27 -7.42 -20.74 15.18
C GLN A 27 -6.64 -20.08 14.03
N GLY A 28 -7.33 -19.26 13.23
CA GLY A 28 -6.73 -18.50 12.13
C GLY A 28 -7.17 -18.95 10.73
N GLY A 29 -8.02 -19.98 10.59
CA GLY A 29 -8.54 -20.39 9.28
C GLY A 29 -9.36 -19.28 8.60
N TRP A 30 -10.12 -18.49 9.37
CA TRP A 30 -10.81 -17.30 8.86
C TRP A 30 -9.85 -16.22 8.34
N TRP A 31 -8.68 -16.06 8.96
CA TRP A 31 -7.67 -15.11 8.52
C TRP A 31 -7.12 -15.51 7.14
N LEU A 32 -6.85 -16.80 6.91
CA LEU A 32 -6.39 -17.27 5.59
C LEU A 32 -7.45 -17.07 4.50
N LEU A 33 -8.72 -17.38 4.78
CA LEU A 33 -9.80 -17.13 3.82
C LEU A 33 -9.96 -15.64 3.52
N ALA A 34 -9.93 -14.79 4.54
CA ALA A 34 -9.98 -13.34 4.36
C ALA A 34 -8.80 -12.84 3.51
N GLY A 35 -7.58 -13.30 3.79
CA GLY A 35 -6.39 -12.97 3.00
C GLY A 35 -6.48 -13.42 1.54
N LEU A 36 -7.00 -14.63 1.29
CA LEU A 36 -7.23 -15.18 -0.05
C LEU A 36 -8.23 -14.32 -0.84
N PHE A 37 -9.41 -14.06 -0.27
CA PHE A 37 -10.44 -13.27 -0.95
C PHE A 37 -10.03 -11.80 -1.12
N LEU A 38 -9.32 -11.23 -0.15
CA LEU A 38 -8.74 -9.89 -0.28
C LEU A 38 -7.71 -9.84 -1.42
N THR A 39 -6.80 -10.82 -1.49
CA THR A 39 -5.80 -10.91 -2.56
C THR A 39 -6.48 -11.01 -3.93
N ALA A 40 -7.48 -11.88 -4.08
CA ALA A 40 -8.25 -12.02 -5.31
C ALA A 40 -8.97 -10.70 -5.69
N SER A 41 -9.58 -10.03 -4.71
CA SER A 41 -10.23 -8.73 -4.90
C SER A 41 -9.25 -7.67 -5.40
N LEU A 42 -8.04 -7.59 -4.84
CA LEU A 42 -7.00 -6.65 -5.28
C LEU A 42 -6.57 -6.90 -6.74
N PHE A 43 -6.38 -8.15 -7.14
CA PHE A 43 -6.03 -8.49 -8.53
C PHE A 43 -7.18 -8.21 -9.51
N LEU A 44 -8.43 -8.48 -9.12
CA LEU A 44 -9.60 -8.12 -9.92
C LEU A 44 -9.72 -6.59 -10.06
N TRP A 45 -9.42 -5.83 -9.00
CA TRP A 45 -9.40 -4.38 -9.05
C TRP A 45 -8.26 -3.85 -9.94
N TRP A 46 -7.09 -4.49 -9.88
CA TRP A 46 -5.97 -4.14 -10.75
C TRP A 46 -6.32 -4.37 -12.22
N TRP A 47 -6.92 -5.52 -12.53
CA TRP A 47 -7.41 -5.85 -13.87
C TRP A 47 -8.45 -4.85 -14.36
N ARG A 48 -9.39 -4.45 -13.49
CA ARG A 48 -10.36 -3.38 -13.77
C ARG A 48 -9.65 -2.07 -14.15
N THR A 49 -8.68 -1.63 -13.35
CA THR A 49 -7.92 -0.39 -13.60
C THR A 49 -7.18 -0.45 -14.94
N TYR A 50 -6.53 -1.57 -15.23
CA TYR A 50 -5.84 -1.80 -16.50
C TYR A 50 -6.80 -1.78 -17.70
N ARG A 51 -7.89 -2.54 -17.65
CA ARG A 51 -8.89 -2.59 -18.72
C ARG A 51 -9.50 -1.23 -19.00
N ARG A 52 -9.82 -0.45 -17.97
CA ARG A 52 -10.43 0.87 -18.14
C ARG A 52 -9.52 1.85 -18.86
N ALA A 53 -8.22 1.85 -18.55
CA ALA A 53 -7.24 2.64 -19.28
C ALA A 53 -7.17 2.23 -20.76
N ARG A 54 -7.14 0.92 -21.06
CA ARG A 54 -7.09 0.41 -22.44
C ARG A 54 -8.35 0.74 -23.25
N GLU A 55 -9.53 0.57 -22.65
CA GLU A 55 -10.83 0.86 -23.28
C GLU A 55 -11.02 2.36 -23.56
N LEU A 56 -10.30 3.24 -22.86
CA LEU A 56 -10.26 4.69 -23.10
C LEU A 56 -9.07 5.14 -23.97
N GLY A 57 -8.23 4.21 -24.45
CA GLY A 57 -7.02 4.53 -25.22
C GLY A 57 -5.94 5.27 -24.43
N MET A 58 -5.97 5.22 -23.10
CA MET A 58 -5.00 5.88 -22.22
C MET A 58 -3.77 4.98 -21.93
N GLY A 59 -2.67 5.59 -21.51
CA GLY A 59 -1.51 4.87 -20.97
C GLY A 59 -1.83 4.16 -19.64
N THR A 60 -1.16 3.03 -19.37
CA THR A 60 -1.46 2.14 -18.23
C THR A 60 -0.69 2.47 -16.93
N HIS A 61 -0.18 3.70 -16.82
CA HIS A 61 0.67 4.16 -15.71
C HIS A 61 0.07 3.90 -14.32
N VAL A 62 -1.23 4.20 -14.13
CA VAL A 62 -1.93 3.98 -12.85
C VAL A 62 -2.00 2.50 -12.48
N ALA A 63 -2.19 1.61 -13.45
CA ALA A 63 -2.20 0.17 -13.21
C ALA A 63 -0.82 -0.33 -12.75
N TRP A 64 0.27 0.20 -13.30
CA TRP A 64 1.62 -0.16 -12.88
C TRP A 64 1.97 0.38 -11.49
N ALA A 65 1.58 1.62 -11.17
CA ALA A 65 1.72 2.15 -9.82
C ALA A 65 0.93 1.30 -8.79
N PHE A 66 -0.29 0.87 -9.15
CA PHE A 66 -1.08 0.01 -8.28
C PHE A 66 -0.47 -1.40 -8.13
N ALA A 67 0.16 -1.95 -9.19
CA ALA A 67 0.89 -3.22 -9.09
C ALA A 67 2.04 -3.15 -8.06
N ALA A 68 2.76 -2.02 -7.98
CA ALA A 68 3.80 -1.82 -6.98
C ALA A 68 3.25 -1.81 -5.54
N ALA A 69 2.04 -1.27 -5.33
CA ALA A 69 1.37 -1.34 -4.03
C ALA A 69 0.92 -2.76 -3.68
N ILE A 70 0.38 -3.51 -4.65
CA ILE A 70 0.03 -4.93 -4.48
C ILE A 70 1.29 -5.75 -4.14
N TRP A 71 2.44 -5.43 -4.74
CA TRP A 71 3.70 -6.08 -4.42
C TRP A 71 4.07 -5.95 -2.94
N LEU A 72 4.02 -4.73 -2.37
CA LEU A 72 4.28 -4.54 -0.93
C LEU A 72 3.28 -5.34 -0.07
N TYR A 73 2.00 -5.31 -0.42
CA TYR A 73 0.96 -6.10 0.25
C TYR A 73 1.29 -7.61 0.25
N LEU A 74 1.69 -8.17 -0.89
CA LEU A 74 2.05 -9.59 -1.01
C LEU A 74 3.33 -9.92 -0.26
N VAL A 75 4.33 -9.03 -0.26
CA VAL A 75 5.56 -9.24 0.53
C VAL A 75 5.23 -9.39 2.01
N LEU A 76 4.35 -8.54 2.54
CA LEU A 76 3.97 -8.55 3.96
C LEU A 76 3.05 -9.72 4.34
N GLY A 77 2.05 -10.03 3.50
CA GLY A 77 0.99 -10.98 3.81
C GLY A 77 1.18 -12.40 3.26
N LEU A 78 2.07 -12.60 2.28
CA LEU A 78 2.23 -13.88 1.58
C LEU A 78 3.70 -14.31 1.46
N PHE A 79 4.54 -13.58 0.72
CA PHE A 79 5.89 -14.04 0.38
C PHE A 79 6.80 -14.15 1.61
N ARG A 80 6.88 -13.11 2.46
CA ARG A 80 7.69 -13.21 3.68
C ARG A 80 7.18 -14.32 4.61
N PRO A 81 5.87 -14.44 4.94
CA PRO A 81 5.36 -15.56 5.73
C PRO A 81 5.73 -16.94 5.17
N VAL A 82 5.63 -17.13 3.85
CA VAL A 82 6.05 -18.37 3.17
C VAL A 82 7.55 -18.62 3.34
N LEU A 83 8.40 -17.62 3.11
CA LEU A 83 9.85 -17.74 3.29
C LEU A 83 10.26 -17.99 4.74
N MET A 84 9.49 -17.48 5.69
CA MET A 84 9.68 -17.72 7.13
C MET A 84 9.04 -19.04 7.61
N GLY A 85 8.34 -19.76 6.73
CA GLY A 85 7.70 -21.04 7.03
C GLY A 85 6.51 -20.96 7.99
N SER A 86 5.87 -19.79 8.16
CA SER A 86 4.80 -19.61 9.13
C SER A 86 3.81 -18.49 8.75
N TRP A 87 2.51 -18.81 8.74
CA TRP A 87 1.44 -17.82 8.57
C TRP A 87 1.36 -16.83 9.74
N GLY A 88 1.87 -17.19 10.92
CA GLY A 88 1.90 -16.30 12.09
C GLY A 88 2.82 -15.10 11.95
N GLU A 89 3.64 -15.05 10.90
CA GLU A 89 4.47 -13.91 10.57
C GLU A 89 3.73 -12.81 9.78
N ALA A 90 2.55 -13.12 9.24
CA ALA A 90 1.76 -12.23 8.42
C ALA A 90 1.02 -11.16 9.24
N VAL A 91 0.58 -10.10 8.54
CA VAL A 91 -0.11 -8.96 9.18
C VAL A 91 -1.54 -9.37 9.63
N PRO A 92 -1.94 -9.10 10.89
CA PRO A 92 -3.30 -9.35 11.35
C PRO A 92 -4.28 -8.30 10.79
N PHE A 93 -5.53 -8.69 10.59
CA PHE A 93 -6.59 -7.76 10.17
C PHE A 93 -7.22 -7.07 11.39
N GLY A 94 -6.95 -5.78 11.57
CA GLY A 94 -7.54 -4.97 12.64
C GLY A 94 -6.75 -3.68 12.87
N ILE A 95 -7.40 -2.62 13.34
CA ILE A 95 -6.75 -1.30 13.50
C ILE A 95 -5.60 -1.35 14.51
N PHE A 96 -5.83 -1.72 15.76
CA PHE A 96 -4.72 -1.82 16.72
C PHE A 96 -3.81 -3.03 16.45
N PRO A 97 -4.33 -4.23 16.14
CA PRO A 97 -3.48 -5.38 15.85
C PRO A 97 -2.44 -5.18 14.73
N HIS A 98 -2.78 -4.47 13.64
CA HIS A 98 -1.78 -4.23 12.57
C HIS A 98 -0.72 -3.21 13.00
N LEU A 99 -1.07 -2.24 13.86
CA LEU A 99 -0.11 -1.30 14.45
C LEU A 99 0.83 -2.02 15.41
N ASP A 100 0.29 -2.89 16.27
CA ASP A 100 1.06 -3.73 17.18
C ASP A 100 2.03 -4.64 16.40
N TRP A 101 1.56 -5.25 15.31
CA TRP A 101 2.41 -6.04 14.41
C TRP A 101 3.55 -5.20 13.83
N THR A 102 3.29 -3.96 13.41
CA THR A 102 4.30 -3.08 12.83
C THR A 102 5.41 -2.75 13.85
N ALA A 103 5.03 -2.46 15.09
CA ALA A 103 5.99 -2.23 16.17
C ALA A 103 6.78 -3.50 16.53
N ALA A 104 6.07 -4.63 16.69
CA ALA A 104 6.68 -5.93 17.00
C ALA A 104 7.66 -6.39 15.91
N PHE A 105 7.33 -6.15 14.64
CA PHE A 105 8.20 -6.43 13.51
C PHE A 105 9.53 -5.66 13.62
N SER A 106 9.47 -4.37 13.94
CA SER A 106 10.66 -3.55 14.19
C SER A 106 11.52 -4.07 15.34
N LEU A 107 10.90 -4.38 16.47
CA LEU A 107 11.61 -4.88 17.64
C LEU A 107 12.28 -6.23 17.37
N ARG A 108 11.57 -7.15 16.70
CA ARG A 108 12.07 -8.50 16.41
C ARG A 108 13.28 -8.49 15.49
N TYR A 109 13.36 -7.55 14.56
CA TYR A 109 14.47 -7.46 13.60
C TYR A 109 15.50 -6.38 13.96
N GLY A 110 15.57 -5.97 15.24
CA GLY A 110 16.66 -5.11 15.72
C GLY A 110 16.55 -3.66 15.24
N ASN A 111 15.34 -3.10 15.26
CA ASN A 111 14.99 -1.73 14.89
C ASN A 111 15.07 -1.43 13.37
N LEU A 112 13.89 -1.25 12.77
CA LEU A 112 13.73 -0.96 11.34
C LEU A 112 14.39 0.35 10.87
N PHE A 113 14.73 1.29 11.75
CA PHE A 113 15.42 2.52 11.36
C PHE A 113 16.80 2.27 10.74
N TYR A 114 17.44 1.13 11.03
CA TYR A 114 18.73 0.76 10.43
C TYR A 114 18.60 -0.05 9.14
N ASN A 115 17.38 -0.35 8.68
CA ASN A 115 17.17 -1.01 7.39
C ASN A 115 17.23 0.03 6.25
N PRO A 116 18.16 -0.09 5.28
CA PRO A 116 18.32 0.90 4.22
C PRO A 116 17.09 1.02 3.31
N PHE A 117 16.35 -0.07 3.06
CA PHE A 117 15.12 -0.02 2.26
C PHE A 117 13.96 0.63 3.00
N HIS A 118 13.90 0.48 4.33
CA HIS A 118 12.95 1.21 5.15
C HIS A 118 13.25 2.72 5.13
N ALA A 119 14.52 3.11 5.27
CA ALA A 119 14.94 4.49 5.13
C ALA A 119 14.60 5.07 3.74
N LEU A 120 14.87 4.33 2.65
CA LEU A 120 14.47 4.72 1.30
C LEU A 120 12.95 4.89 1.17
N SER A 121 12.14 4.00 1.74
CA SER A 121 10.68 4.13 1.74
C SER A 121 10.22 5.40 2.46
N ILE A 122 10.88 5.81 3.54
CA ILE A 122 10.58 7.07 4.24
C ILE A 122 10.94 8.27 3.36
N VAL A 123 12.10 8.24 2.71
CA VAL A 123 12.50 9.29 1.76
C VAL A 123 11.47 9.45 0.65
N PHE A 124 10.98 8.36 0.06
CA PHE A 124 9.94 8.43 -0.97
C PHE A 124 8.59 8.86 -0.42
N LEU A 125 8.20 8.43 0.79
CA LEU A 125 6.95 8.87 1.42
C LEU A 125 6.96 10.39 1.67
N TYR A 126 8.02 10.90 2.29
CA TYR A 126 8.18 12.34 2.54
C TYR A 126 8.36 13.11 1.23
N GLY A 127 9.11 12.55 0.28
CA GLY A 127 9.29 13.11 -1.06
C GLY A 127 7.98 13.24 -1.82
N SER A 128 7.08 12.25 -1.74
CA SER A 128 5.74 12.33 -2.34
C SER A 128 4.90 13.46 -1.74
N ALA A 129 4.89 13.60 -0.41
CA ALA A 129 4.18 14.70 0.24
C ALA A 129 4.76 16.07 -0.16
N LEU A 130 6.09 16.20 -0.16
CA LEU A 130 6.78 17.42 -0.57
C LEU A 130 6.48 17.77 -2.03
N LEU A 131 6.66 16.83 -2.96
CA LEU A 131 6.41 17.05 -4.39
C LEU A 131 4.96 17.39 -4.66
N PHE A 132 4.01 16.72 -4.00
CA PHE A 132 2.60 17.02 -4.20
C PHE A 132 2.20 18.39 -3.62
N ALA A 133 2.77 18.77 -2.47
CA ALA A 133 2.59 20.10 -1.92
C ALA A 133 3.18 21.19 -2.84
N MET A 134 4.40 21.00 -3.32
CA MET A 134 5.06 21.92 -4.27
C MET A 134 4.26 22.03 -5.57
N HIS A 135 3.92 20.89 -6.18
CA HIS A 135 3.18 20.84 -7.44
C HIS A 135 1.79 21.46 -7.29
N GLY A 136 1.00 21.03 -6.30
CA GLY A 136 -0.34 21.56 -6.06
C GLY A 136 -0.33 23.08 -5.80
N ALA A 137 0.60 23.56 -4.96
CA ALA A 137 0.75 24.99 -4.73
C ALA A 137 1.18 25.76 -6.00
N THR A 138 2.06 25.17 -6.81
CA THR A 138 2.53 25.76 -8.07
C THR A 138 1.38 25.89 -9.07
N ILE A 139 0.62 24.82 -9.30
CA ILE A 139 -0.54 24.84 -10.20
C ILE A 139 -1.55 25.90 -9.74
N LEU A 140 -1.86 25.96 -8.44
CA LEU A 140 -2.76 26.97 -7.89
C LEU A 140 -2.23 28.40 -8.08
N ALA A 141 -0.92 28.62 -7.96
CA ALA A 141 -0.30 29.93 -8.17
C ALA A 141 -0.39 30.42 -9.62
N VAL A 142 -0.46 29.49 -10.59
CA VAL A 142 -0.59 29.80 -12.02
C VAL A 142 -1.98 29.57 -12.60
N THR A 143 -2.99 29.27 -11.78
CA THR A 143 -4.39 29.07 -12.23
C THR A 143 -4.95 30.29 -12.97
N ARG A 144 -4.54 31.52 -12.59
CA ARG A 144 -4.94 32.74 -13.33
C ARG A 144 -4.48 32.77 -14.79
N PHE A 145 -3.52 31.91 -15.15
CA PHE A 145 -3.00 31.72 -16.49
C PHE A 145 -3.47 30.40 -17.14
N GLY A 146 -4.39 29.67 -16.50
CA GLY A 146 -4.91 28.38 -16.97
C GLY A 146 -3.97 27.20 -16.75
N GLY A 147 -3.11 27.24 -15.73
CA GLY A 147 -2.11 26.19 -15.46
C GLY A 147 -2.69 24.82 -15.07
N GLU A 148 -3.94 24.75 -14.62
CA GLU A 148 -4.67 23.51 -14.35
C GLU A 148 -5.03 22.72 -15.61
N ARG A 149 -4.97 23.34 -16.80
CA ARG A 149 -5.16 22.71 -18.11
C ARG A 149 -3.86 22.06 -18.58
N GLU A 150 -3.36 21.12 -17.78
CA GLU A 150 -2.00 20.60 -17.91
C GLU A 150 -1.75 19.89 -19.24
N ILE A 151 -2.76 19.22 -19.82
CA ILE A 151 -2.61 18.53 -21.10
C ILE A 151 -2.27 19.54 -22.20
N GLU A 152 -3.01 20.64 -22.27
CA GLU A 152 -2.78 21.69 -23.25
C GLU A 152 -1.43 22.38 -23.01
N GLN A 153 -1.10 22.69 -21.76
CA GLN A 153 0.19 23.28 -21.39
C GLN A 153 1.40 22.38 -21.74
N ILE A 154 1.23 21.06 -21.72
CA ILE A 154 2.26 20.09 -22.12
C ILE A 154 2.43 20.08 -23.64
N THR A 155 1.32 20.11 -24.41
CA THR A 155 1.37 20.07 -25.88
C THR A 155 1.77 21.40 -26.51
N ASP A 156 1.35 22.51 -25.90
CA ASP A 156 1.63 23.88 -26.34
C ASP A 156 1.96 24.73 -25.11
N ARG A 157 3.25 25.03 -24.94
CA ARG A 157 3.76 25.63 -23.70
C ARG A 157 3.30 27.07 -23.55
N GLY A 158 2.44 27.33 -22.56
CA GLY A 158 1.96 28.67 -22.25
C GLY A 158 2.70 29.37 -21.10
N THR A 159 2.32 30.63 -20.83
CA THR A 159 2.92 31.44 -19.76
C THR A 159 2.74 30.85 -18.37
N ALA A 160 1.72 30.00 -18.16
CA ALA A 160 1.54 29.26 -16.92
C ALA A 160 2.73 28.33 -16.65
N SER A 161 3.08 27.46 -17.61
CA SER A 161 4.20 26.53 -17.52
C SER A 161 5.57 27.20 -17.63
N GLU A 162 5.68 28.33 -18.33
CA GLU A 162 6.90 29.16 -18.28
C GLU A 162 7.16 29.67 -16.87
N ARG A 163 6.15 30.28 -16.23
CA ARG A 163 6.28 30.85 -14.88
C ARG A 163 6.41 29.80 -13.79
N ALA A 164 5.77 28.64 -13.96
CA ALA A 164 5.88 27.52 -13.02
C ALA A 164 7.30 26.91 -13.01
N ALA A 165 8.07 27.09 -14.08
CA ALA A 165 9.42 26.52 -14.22
C ALA A 165 10.57 27.46 -13.82
N LEU A 166 10.32 28.78 -13.73
CA LEU A 166 11.29 29.81 -13.35
C LEU A 166 11.36 29.97 -11.83
#